data_AF-A0A928GH75-F1
#
_entry.id   AF-A0A928GH75-F1
#
_cell.length_a   1.000
_cell.length_b   1.000
_cell.length_c   1.000
_cell.angle_alpha   90.00
_cell.angle_beta   90.00
_cell.angle_gamma   90.00
#
_symmetry.space_group_name_H-M   'P 1'
#
loop_
_entity.id
_entity.type
_entity.pdbx_description
1 polymer ?
#
loop_
_entity_poly.entity_id
_entity_poly.type
_entity_poly.pdbx_seq_one_letter_code
_entity_poly.pdbx_strand_id
1 'polypeptide(L)'
;MRYTRFCSTLILLFACVAMTSQAENLATYYAGANNKKGADLKTALYGIIHNHTNIGYDGLLSAYHETDKRADGYLRDWYSNATNYVIGGPKENHSYSGEGDGYNREHLVPQSWFGSGEMKSDLVQVVPSDGYVNNRRGNYPLGENNGGTWMSANGYSKLGACTVSGYSGQCFEPNDEVKGDIARVYFYVLACYENLHPNWNGGSASQVFDGKKYPGLKDWALKMFLRWAKQDPVDDVERARNEAVYKWQKNRNPFIDYPSLCEYVWGDSVSYCFDVSLPHGQGEVVIPDDPDPDDPNPDNPDNPDPDDPVTPDNPGAHSGSIVFSQCTWTSEKHPTYGNGYTATANGLKISYYTNTSQNGVIKTDAEVRLYKGAVLLIEGAEVTGVVFHAYDSKLANMSIDGKSYAWQDKATMTWTGSMNPFLVMAQDGQSRIASMDVTIAEPLITGVEDLCRPSVLRLVFDEQGRYVGHSVPARRGIYLIREGERTIKSLVK
;
A
#
# COMPACT_ATOMS: atom_id res chain seq x y z
N MET A 1 67.86 -37.94 -25.69
CA MET A 1 66.94 -37.35 -26.69
C MET A 1 66.41 -36.02 -26.12
N ARG A 2 66.76 -34.89 -26.75
CA ARG A 2 66.15 -33.53 -26.69
C ARG A 2 65.96 -32.77 -25.35
N TYR A 3 66.77 -31.70 -25.23
CA TYR A 3 66.50 -30.29 -24.83
C TYR A 3 65.91 -29.88 -23.46
N THR A 4 66.72 -29.07 -22.77
CA THR A 4 66.45 -27.90 -21.89
C THR A 4 65.35 -26.92 -22.35
N ARG A 5 64.62 -26.28 -21.41
CA ARG A 5 64.23 -24.83 -21.30
C ARG A 5 63.14 -24.65 -20.20
N PHE A 6 63.36 -23.87 -19.14
CA PHE A 6 63.21 -22.39 -18.99
C PHE A 6 61.77 -21.84 -19.13
N CYS A 7 61.31 -21.22 -18.03
CA CYS A 7 60.32 -20.14 -17.84
C CYS A 7 59.00 -20.15 -18.64
N SER A 8 57.88 -20.01 -17.93
CA SER A 8 57.10 -18.75 -17.92
C SER A 8 55.91 -18.83 -16.96
N THR A 9 55.84 -17.80 -16.10
CA THR A 9 54.65 -17.26 -15.43
C THR A 9 53.38 -17.31 -16.27
N LEU A 10 52.26 -17.74 -15.68
CA LEU A 10 50.95 -17.17 -16.02
C LEU A 10 50.04 -17.13 -14.77
N ILE A 11 49.91 -15.93 -14.24
CA ILE A 11 48.88 -15.50 -13.30
C ILE A 11 47.55 -15.60 -14.05
N LEU A 12 46.73 -16.59 -13.75
CA LEU A 12 45.33 -16.63 -14.18
C LEU A 12 44.52 -15.88 -13.13
N LEU A 13 44.48 -14.56 -13.30
CA LEU A 13 43.49 -13.70 -12.70
C LEU A 13 42.13 -14.12 -13.28
N PHE A 14 41.42 -15.02 -12.62
CA PHE A 14 39.99 -15.20 -12.88
C PHE A 14 39.30 -13.93 -12.40
N ALA A 15 39.20 -12.95 -13.30
CA ALA A 15 38.21 -11.90 -13.19
C ALA A 15 36.84 -12.60 -13.29
N CYS A 16 36.32 -13.05 -12.15
CA CYS A 16 34.89 -13.16 -11.95
C CYS A 16 34.33 -11.76 -12.18
N VAL A 17 34.04 -11.44 -13.43
CA VAL A 17 32.99 -10.47 -13.75
C VAL A 17 31.73 -11.13 -13.23
N ALA A 18 31.44 -10.91 -11.95
CA ALA A 18 30.10 -11.04 -11.44
C ALA A 18 29.28 -10.12 -12.34
N MET A 19 28.54 -10.70 -13.29
CA MET A 19 27.39 -10.02 -13.86
C MET A 19 26.44 -9.85 -12.70
N THR A 20 26.63 -8.75 -11.95
CA THR A 20 25.57 -8.21 -11.12
C THR A 20 24.49 -7.84 -12.10
N SER A 21 23.49 -8.69 -12.26
CA SER A 21 22.19 -8.25 -12.74
C SER A 21 21.86 -7.01 -11.93
N GLN A 22 21.82 -5.84 -12.57
CA GLN A 22 21.18 -4.69 -11.94
C GLN A 22 19.75 -5.15 -11.71
N ALA A 23 19.41 -5.51 -10.47
CA ALA A 23 18.05 -5.35 -10.03
C ALA A 23 17.78 -3.87 -10.27
N GLU A 24 17.00 -3.56 -11.29
CA GLU A 24 16.64 -2.19 -11.56
C GLU A 24 15.99 -1.63 -10.30
N ASN A 25 16.41 -0.44 -9.92
CA ASN A 25 15.79 0.24 -8.81
C ASN A 25 14.33 0.51 -9.21
N LEU A 26 13.38 -0.17 -8.58
CA LEU A 26 11.94 -0.03 -8.86
C LEU A 26 11.51 1.45 -8.79
N ALA A 27 12.07 2.23 -7.89
CA ALA A 27 11.78 3.66 -7.81
C ALA A 27 12.21 4.43 -9.07
N THR A 28 13.32 4.02 -9.70
CA THR A 28 13.78 4.57 -10.97
C THR A 28 12.91 4.10 -12.13
N TYR A 29 12.58 2.80 -12.19
CA TYR A 29 11.73 2.24 -13.23
C TYR A 29 10.33 2.89 -13.23
N TYR A 30 9.78 3.14 -12.04
CA TYR A 30 8.45 3.73 -11.86
C TYR A 30 8.44 5.25 -11.65
N ALA A 31 9.54 5.95 -11.87
CA ALA A 31 9.66 7.38 -11.57
C ALA A 31 8.55 8.25 -12.19
N GLY A 32 8.03 7.89 -13.36
CA GLY A 32 6.94 8.59 -14.03
C GLY A 32 5.58 8.49 -13.33
N ALA A 33 5.40 7.50 -12.45
CA ALA A 33 4.20 7.30 -11.63
C ALA A 33 4.26 8.04 -10.29
N ASN A 34 5.43 8.56 -9.90
CA ASN A 34 5.60 9.28 -8.65
C ASN A 34 4.74 10.55 -8.62
N ASN A 35 4.11 10.82 -7.48
CA ASN A 35 3.21 11.97 -7.27
C ASN A 35 2.00 11.99 -8.23
N LYS A 36 1.54 10.82 -8.68
CA LYS A 36 0.30 10.66 -9.45
C LYS A 36 -0.76 9.96 -8.61
N LYS A 37 -2.03 10.18 -8.92
CA LYS A 37 -3.18 9.57 -8.22
C LYS A 37 -4.31 9.18 -9.17
N GLY A 38 -5.16 8.24 -8.76
CA GLY A 38 -6.36 7.83 -9.51
C GLY A 38 -6.12 7.56 -11.01
N ALA A 39 -6.91 8.20 -11.86
CA ALA A 39 -6.83 8.04 -13.32
C ALA A 39 -5.48 8.50 -13.92
N ASP A 40 -4.87 9.55 -13.36
CA ASP A 40 -3.58 10.05 -13.82
C ASP A 40 -2.44 9.08 -13.48
N LEU A 41 -2.53 8.43 -12.31
CA LEU A 41 -1.60 7.36 -11.93
C LEU A 41 -1.72 6.18 -12.88
N LYS A 42 -2.95 5.76 -13.21
CA LYS A 42 -3.17 4.71 -14.22
C LYS A 42 -2.53 5.07 -15.57
N THR A 43 -2.74 6.31 -16.03
CA THR A 43 -2.18 6.82 -17.30
C THR A 43 -0.65 6.89 -17.26
N ALA A 44 -0.06 7.26 -16.11
CA ALA A 44 1.38 7.26 -15.92
C ALA A 44 1.95 5.84 -15.98
N LEU A 45 1.28 4.86 -15.36
CA LEU A 45 1.66 3.45 -15.44
C LEU A 45 1.56 2.92 -16.87
N TYR A 46 0.51 3.28 -17.62
CA TYR A 46 0.40 2.99 -19.05
C TYR A 46 1.68 3.43 -19.78
N GLY A 47 2.10 4.69 -19.61
CA GLY A 47 3.31 5.24 -20.23
C GLY A 47 4.62 4.50 -19.89
N ILE A 48 4.66 3.79 -18.76
CA ILE A 48 5.82 3.01 -18.30
C ILE A 48 5.79 1.58 -18.84
N ILE A 49 4.62 0.92 -18.82
CA ILE A 49 4.54 -0.55 -19.00
C ILE A 49 3.98 -1.00 -20.35
N HIS A 50 3.37 -0.09 -21.15
CA HIS A 50 2.67 -0.47 -22.37
C HIS A 50 3.59 -0.98 -23.49
N ASN A 51 4.81 -0.45 -23.58
CA ASN A 51 5.74 -0.75 -24.67
C ASN A 51 6.62 -1.95 -24.32
N HIS A 52 6.00 -3.11 -24.20
CA HIS A 52 6.69 -4.34 -23.85
C HIS A 52 7.28 -5.05 -25.08
N THR A 53 8.36 -5.79 -24.87
CA THR A 53 8.97 -6.63 -25.91
C THR A 53 8.02 -7.76 -26.25
N ASN A 54 7.66 -7.88 -27.52
CA ASN A 54 6.85 -8.99 -28.02
C ASN A 54 7.73 -10.23 -28.24
N ILE A 55 7.53 -11.26 -27.43
CA ILE A 55 8.28 -12.53 -27.52
C ILE A 55 7.63 -13.56 -28.46
N GLY A 56 6.50 -13.20 -29.08
CA GLY A 56 5.71 -14.09 -29.91
C GLY A 56 4.94 -15.16 -29.11
N TYR A 57 3.90 -15.70 -29.73
CA TYR A 57 2.99 -16.65 -29.06
C TYR A 57 3.66 -17.99 -28.69
N ASP A 58 4.68 -18.40 -29.44
CA ASP A 58 5.46 -19.61 -29.14
C ASP A 58 6.58 -19.32 -28.14
N GLY A 59 7.02 -18.06 -28.03
CA GLY A 59 7.98 -17.63 -27.00
C GLY A 59 7.45 -17.81 -25.57
N LEU A 60 6.13 -17.77 -25.39
CA LEU A 60 5.47 -18.05 -24.11
C LEU A 60 5.90 -19.41 -23.52
N LEU A 61 5.93 -20.47 -24.34
CA LEU A 61 6.28 -21.82 -23.89
C LEU A 61 7.75 -21.89 -23.44
N SER A 62 8.63 -21.16 -24.13
CA SER A 62 10.04 -21.04 -23.74
C SER A 62 10.19 -20.30 -22.42
N ALA A 63 9.43 -19.22 -22.22
CA ALA A 63 9.47 -18.43 -20.99
C ALA A 63 8.95 -19.18 -19.76
N TYR A 64 8.01 -20.11 -19.90
CA TYR A 64 7.48 -20.92 -18.79
C TYR A 64 8.54 -21.73 -18.04
N HIS A 65 9.67 -22.05 -18.68
CA HIS A 65 10.82 -22.66 -18.00
C HIS A 65 11.39 -21.79 -16.87
N GLU A 66 11.18 -20.47 -16.93
CA GLU A 66 11.65 -19.48 -15.96
C GLU A 66 10.51 -18.84 -15.16
N THR A 67 9.35 -18.60 -15.77
CA THR A 67 8.24 -17.86 -15.14
C THR A 67 7.29 -18.75 -14.35
N ASP A 68 7.08 -20.00 -14.78
CA ASP A 68 5.99 -20.86 -14.29
C ASP A 68 6.48 -22.28 -13.94
N LYS A 69 7.77 -22.43 -13.63
CA LYS A 69 8.35 -23.67 -13.13
C LYS A 69 8.33 -23.70 -11.60
N ARG A 70 7.69 -24.71 -11.02
CA ARG A 70 7.69 -24.96 -9.57
C ARG A 70 9.06 -25.47 -9.10
N ALA A 71 9.29 -25.39 -7.79
CA ALA A 71 10.53 -25.85 -7.16
C ALA A 71 10.80 -27.36 -7.37
N ASP A 72 9.75 -28.16 -7.48
CA ASP A 72 9.81 -29.60 -7.76
C ASP A 72 10.09 -29.93 -9.25
N GLY A 73 10.18 -28.92 -10.10
CA GLY A 73 10.53 -29.03 -11.51
C GLY A 73 9.35 -29.18 -12.47
N TYR A 74 8.12 -29.26 -11.96
CA TYR A 74 6.91 -29.32 -12.78
C TYR A 74 6.36 -27.92 -13.10
N LEU A 75 5.49 -27.85 -14.10
CA LEU A 75 4.76 -26.64 -14.47
C LEU A 75 3.81 -26.22 -13.34
N ARG A 76 3.72 -24.91 -13.10
CA ARG A 76 2.70 -24.30 -12.23
C ARG A 76 1.43 -24.09 -13.05
N ASP A 77 0.47 -24.96 -12.85
CA ASP A 77 -0.85 -24.88 -13.48
C ASP A 77 -1.75 -23.94 -12.68
N TRP A 78 -2.25 -22.89 -13.33
CA TRP A 78 -3.03 -21.86 -12.64
C TRP A 78 -4.47 -22.27 -12.30
N TYR A 79 -5.02 -23.29 -12.98
CA TYR A 79 -6.41 -23.71 -12.78
C TYR A 79 -6.59 -25.16 -12.30
N SER A 80 -5.51 -25.91 -12.10
CA SER A 80 -5.56 -27.27 -11.52
C SER A 80 -4.41 -27.54 -10.56
N ASN A 81 -4.71 -28.25 -9.47
CA ASN A 81 -3.70 -28.81 -8.56
C ASN A 81 -3.45 -30.31 -8.74
N ALA A 82 -4.09 -30.94 -9.73
CA ALA A 82 -3.98 -32.38 -9.96
C ALA A 82 -2.95 -32.74 -11.04
N THR A 83 -2.16 -31.76 -11.51
CA THR A 83 -1.25 -31.91 -12.65
C THR A 83 0.21 -31.81 -12.22
N ASN A 84 1.06 -32.58 -12.90
CA ASN A 84 2.53 -32.58 -12.76
C ASN A 84 3.15 -32.60 -14.15
N TYR A 85 2.87 -31.56 -14.93
CA TYR A 85 3.35 -31.47 -16.31
C TYR A 85 4.84 -31.10 -16.36
N VAL A 86 5.58 -31.77 -17.24
CA VAL A 86 6.95 -31.40 -17.57
C VAL A 86 6.91 -30.38 -18.70
N ILE A 87 7.53 -29.22 -18.48
CA ILE A 87 7.59 -28.12 -19.46
C ILE A 87 8.37 -28.57 -20.70
N GLY A 88 7.82 -28.36 -21.89
CA GLY A 88 8.37 -28.89 -23.15
C GLY A 88 8.24 -30.41 -23.31
N GLY A 89 7.47 -31.06 -22.43
CA GLY A 89 7.19 -32.49 -22.49
C GLY A 89 6.05 -32.85 -23.46
N PRO A 90 5.72 -34.15 -23.59
CA PRO A 90 4.68 -34.63 -24.52
C PRO A 90 3.25 -34.16 -24.20
N LYS A 91 3.07 -33.51 -23.04
CA LYS A 91 1.80 -32.97 -22.54
C LYS A 91 1.61 -31.48 -22.90
N GLU A 92 2.63 -30.84 -23.48
CA GLU A 92 2.54 -29.47 -23.97
C GLU A 92 1.70 -29.39 -25.24
N ASN A 93 0.68 -28.52 -25.25
CA ASN A 93 -0.27 -28.36 -26.36
C ASN A 93 -0.87 -29.69 -26.86
N HIS A 94 -0.95 -30.69 -25.98
CA HIS A 94 -1.51 -31.99 -26.29
C HIS A 94 -3.05 -31.90 -26.40
N SER A 95 -3.67 -32.82 -27.13
CA SER A 95 -5.13 -32.91 -27.18
C SER A 95 -5.70 -33.37 -25.84
N TYR A 96 -6.84 -32.84 -25.42
CA TYR A 96 -7.42 -33.13 -24.11
C TYR A 96 -8.91 -33.47 -24.20
N SER A 97 -9.29 -34.49 -23.45
CA SER A 97 -10.66 -34.96 -23.25
C SER A 97 -11.08 -34.97 -21.77
N GLY A 98 -10.09 -34.88 -20.87
CA GLY A 98 -10.24 -34.64 -19.44
C GLY A 98 -9.06 -33.88 -18.86
N GLU A 99 -9.21 -33.45 -17.61
CA GLU A 99 -8.16 -32.81 -16.82
C GLU A 99 -6.99 -33.79 -16.58
N GLY A 100 -5.75 -33.32 -16.72
CA GLY A 100 -4.53 -34.16 -16.67
C GLY A 100 -4.03 -34.62 -18.06
N ASP A 101 -4.77 -34.35 -19.13
CA ASP A 101 -4.40 -34.80 -20.48
C ASP A 101 -3.29 -33.97 -21.12
N GLY A 102 -3.16 -32.70 -20.77
CA GLY A 102 -2.17 -31.77 -21.29
C GLY A 102 -2.44 -30.33 -20.86
N TYR A 103 -1.43 -29.47 -20.98
CA TYR A 103 -1.58 -28.04 -20.70
C TYR A 103 -1.51 -27.21 -21.98
N ASN A 104 -2.10 -26.01 -21.91
CA ASN A 104 -2.01 -25.00 -22.95
C ASN A 104 -1.78 -23.62 -22.32
N ARG A 105 -1.93 -22.57 -23.14
CA ARG A 105 -1.83 -21.17 -22.74
C ARG A 105 -3.22 -20.65 -22.42
N GLU A 106 -3.41 -20.17 -21.21
CA GLU A 106 -4.62 -19.49 -20.76
C GLU A 106 -4.43 -17.98 -20.83
N HIS A 107 -5.38 -17.29 -21.46
CA HIS A 107 -5.45 -15.83 -21.44
C HIS A 107 -6.37 -15.40 -20.31
N LEU A 108 -5.81 -14.91 -19.20
CA LEU A 108 -6.60 -14.50 -18.03
C LEU A 108 -7.65 -13.44 -18.39
N VAL A 109 -7.34 -12.49 -19.28
CA VAL A 109 -8.38 -11.77 -20.03
C VAL A 109 -8.62 -12.52 -21.34
N PRO A 110 -9.80 -13.11 -21.61
CA PRO A 110 -9.98 -13.99 -22.76
C PRO A 110 -9.59 -13.34 -24.08
N GLN A 111 -8.84 -14.07 -24.92
CA GLN A 111 -8.48 -13.57 -26.25
C GLN A 111 -9.72 -13.20 -27.09
N SER A 112 -10.85 -13.89 -26.90
CA SER A 112 -12.12 -13.55 -27.57
C SER A 112 -12.67 -12.14 -27.23
N TRP A 113 -12.19 -11.50 -26.17
CA TRP A 113 -12.64 -10.18 -25.73
C TRP A 113 -11.85 -9.04 -26.39
N PHE A 114 -10.56 -9.25 -26.64
CA PHE A 114 -9.67 -8.24 -27.26
C PHE A 114 -9.28 -8.58 -28.71
N GLY A 115 -9.55 -9.81 -29.17
CA GLY A 115 -9.26 -10.29 -30.51
C GLY A 115 -7.80 -10.65 -30.73
N SER A 116 -6.99 -9.70 -31.19
CA SER A 116 -5.60 -9.92 -31.60
C SER A 116 -4.73 -8.72 -31.23
N GLY A 117 -3.42 -8.94 -31.18
CA GLY A 117 -2.44 -7.89 -30.88
C GLY A 117 -1.37 -8.43 -29.95
N GLU A 118 -0.57 -7.52 -29.39
CA GLU A 118 0.55 -7.84 -28.51
C GLU A 118 0.09 -8.50 -27.20
N MET A 119 -1.13 -8.20 -26.75
CA MET A 119 -1.75 -8.82 -25.57
C MET A 119 -1.93 -10.34 -25.71
N LYS A 120 -1.96 -10.87 -26.94
CA LYS A 120 -2.02 -12.32 -27.18
C LYS A 120 -0.78 -13.07 -26.67
N SER A 121 0.37 -12.39 -26.62
CA SER A 121 1.67 -12.98 -26.23
C SER A 121 2.29 -12.27 -25.03
N ASP A 122 1.47 -11.63 -24.21
CA ASP A 122 1.92 -10.97 -23.00
C ASP A 122 1.92 -11.94 -21.80
N LEU A 123 3.10 -12.39 -21.40
CA LEU A 123 3.36 -13.27 -20.26
C LEU A 123 2.76 -12.78 -18.96
N VAL A 124 2.52 -11.48 -18.77
CA VAL A 124 1.87 -11.02 -17.53
C VAL A 124 0.48 -11.65 -17.42
N GLN A 125 -0.26 -11.76 -18.53
CA GLN A 125 -1.62 -12.32 -18.54
C GLN A 125 -1.77 -13.71 -19.15
N VAL A 126 -0.76 -14.20 -19.88
CA VAL A 126 -0.83 -15.51 -20.54
C VAL A 126 -0.08 -16.56 -19.71
N VAL A 127 -0.85 -17.34 -18.96
CA VAL A 127 -0.36 -18.29 -17.96
C VAL A 127 -0.54 -19.74 -18.44
N PRO A 128 0.27 -20.69 -17.95
CA PRO A 128 0.02 -22.10 -18.24
C PRO A 128 -1.16 -22.64 -17.43
N SER A 129 -2.00 -23.44 -18.08
CA SER A 129 -3.14 -24.11 -17.44
C SER A 129 -3.39 -25.46 -18.06
N ASP A 130 -3.96 -26.39 -17.31
CA ASP A 130 -4.57 -27.59 -17.86
C ASP A 130 -5.55 -27.21 -18.99
N GLY A 131 -5.42 -27.85 -20.14
CA GLY A 131 -6.15 -27.48 -21.34
C GLY A 131 -7.64 -27.79 -21.26
N TYR A 132 -8.03 -28.84 -20.54
CA TYR A 132 -9.43 -29.18 -20.31
C TYR A 132 -10.07 -28.19 -19.33
N VAL A 133 -9.39 -27.84 -18.24
CA VAL A 133 -9.88 -26.82 -17.31
C VAL A 133 -9.97 -25.46 -17.97
N ASN A 134 -8.96 -25.06 -18.75
CA ASN A 134 -9.01 -23.84 -19.56
C ASN A 134 -10.23 -23.87 -20.52
N ASN A 135 -10.48 -24.98 -21.20
CA ASN A 135 -11.67 -25.11 -22.05
C ASN A 135 -12.99 -24.93 -21.27
N ARG A 136 -13.07 -25.41 -20.02
CA ARG A 136 -14.22 -25.20 -19.14
C ARG A 136 -14.36 -23.75 -18.71
N ARG A 137 -13.24 -23.06 -18.47
CA ARG A 137 -13.21 -21.61 -18.21
C ARG A 137 -13.74 -20.82 -19.40
N GLY A 138 -13.39 -21.22 -20.63
CA GLY A 138 -13.89 -20.63 -21.86
C GLY A 138 -13.65 -19.11 -21.91
N ASN A 139 -14.73 -18.33 -22.01
CA ASN A 139 -14.68 -16.87 -21.93
C ASN A 139 -15.64 -16.30 -20.88
N TYR A 140 -15.96 -17.11 -19.85
CA TYR A 140 -16.79 -16.68 -18.75
C TYR A 140 -16.07 -15.63 -17.91
N PRO A 141 -16.78 -14.59 -17.43
CA PRO A 141 -16.25 -13.71 -16.39
C PRO A 141 -15.73 -14.50 -15.20
N LEU A 142 -14.68 -14.00 -14.57
CA LEU A 142 -14.23 -14.54 -13.30
C LEU A 142 -15.18 -14.08 -12.18
N GLY A 143 -15.41 -14.94 -11.20
CA GLY A 143 -16.18 -14.60 -10.01
C GLY A 143 -16.46 -15.80 -9.12
N GLU A 144 -17.03 -15.55 -7.95
CA GLU A 144 -17.33 -16.58 -6.95
C GLU A 144 -18.64 -17.31 -7.26
N ASN A 145 -18.65 -18.63 -7.09
CA ASN A 145 -19.85 -19.47 -7.22
C ASN A 145 -19.86 -20.61 -6.19
N ASN A 146 -21.04 -21.16 -5.91
CA ASN A 146 -21.18 -22.27 -4.97
C ASN A 146 -20.92 -23.65 -5.61
N GLY A 147 -20.31 -23.69 -6.79
CA GLY A 147 -20.36 -24.85 -7.67
C GLY A 147 -21.77 -25.10 -8.21
N GLY A 148 -21.90 -25.98 -9.20
CA GLY A 148 -23.21 -26.41 -9.71
C GLY A 148 -23.26 -26.77 -11.18
N THR A 149 -22.33 -26.27 -12.01
CA THR A 149 -22.21 -26.71 -13.40
C THR A 149 -21.05 -27.67 -13.58
N TRP A 150 -19.88 -27.31 -13.07
CA TRP A 150 -18.68 -28.13 -13.19
C TRP A 150 -17.65 -27.75 -12.11
N MET A 151 -16.79 -28.69 -11.75
CA MET A 151 -15.63 -28.46 -10.88
C MET A 151 -14.44 -29.24 -11.41
N SER A 152 -13.24 -28.68 -11.27
CA SER A 152 -11.99 -29.38 -11.54
C SER A 152 -11.71 -30.43 -10.47
N ALA A 153 -10.66 -31.22 -10.66
CA ALA A 153 -10.15 -32.13 -9.66
C ALA A 153 -9.97 -31.42 -8.31
N ASN A 154 -10.36 -32.10 -7.23
CA ASN A 154 -10.35 -31.58 -5.86
C ASN A 154 -11.16 -30.30 -5.62
N GLY A 155 -12.00 -29.88 -6.58
CA GLY A 155 -12.75 -28.64 -6.50
C GLY A 155 -11.88 -27.39 -6.61
N TYR A 156 -10.68 -27.51 -7.21
CA TYR A 156 -9.70 -26.43 -7.27
C TYR A 156 -10.22 -25.21 -8.04
N SER A 157 -10.88 -25.44 -9.18
CA SER A 157 -11.62 -24.43 -9.94
C SER A 157 -13.07 -24.86 -10.14
N LYS A 158 -13.98 -23.90 -10.35
CA LYS A 158 -15.43 -24.14 -10.45
C LYS A 158 -16.08 -23.31 -11.54
N LEU A 159 -17.10 -23.87 -12.18
CA LEU A 159 -18.00 -23.14 -13.08
C LEU A 159 -19.42 -23.23 -12.53
N GLY A 160 -20.10 -22.08 -12.43
CA GLY A 160 -21.45 -22.02 -11.91
C GLY A 160 -22.11 -20.65 -12.06
N ALA A 161 -23.28 -20.50 -11.46
CA ALA A 161 -23.95 -19.20 -11.37
C ALA A 161 -23.19 -18.29 -10.40
N CYS A 162 -22.91 -17.05 -10.83
CA CYS A 162 -22.16 -16.10 -10.02
C CYS A 162 -22.95 -15.68 -8.77
N THR A 163 -22.23 -15.54 -7.68
CA THR A 163 -22.76 -15.12 -6.37
C THR A 163 -22.29 -13.71 -5.98
N VAL A 164 -21.42 -13.09 -6.79
CA VAL A 164 -20.91 -11.73 -6.57
C VAL A 164 -22.02 -10.72 -6.87
N SER A 165 -22.32 -9.87 -5.89
CA SER A 165 -23.33 -8.82 -6.02
C SER A 165 -23.05 -7.91 -7.23
N GLY A 166 -24.08 -7.64 -8.03
CA GLY A 166 -23.98 -6.84 -9.26
C GLY A 166 -23.74 -7.64 -10.54
N TYR A 167 -23.57 -8.97 -10.46
CA TYR A 167 -23.51 -9.86 -11.61
C TYR A 167 -24.32 -11.15 -11.41
N SER A 168 -25.16 -11.52 -12.37
CA SER A 168 -26.08 -12.67 -12.27
C SER A 168 -25.90 -13.73 -13.36
N GLY A 169 -24.81 -13.65 -14.13
CA GLY A 169 -24.49 -14.63 -15.18
C GLY A 169 -23.72 -15.83 -14.65
N GLN A 170 -23.22 -16.67 -15.58
CA GLN A 170 -22.26 -17.70 -15.21
C GLN A 170 -20.86 -17.10 -15.02
N CYS A 171 -20.13 -17.60 -14.03
CA CYS A 171 -18.75 -17.23 -13.80
C CYS A 171 -17.87 -18.46 -13.58
N PHE A 172 -16.60 -18.32 -13.91
CA PHE A 172 -15.55 -19.25 -13.52
C PHE A 172 -14.88 -18.75 -12.24
N GLU A 173 -14.78 -19.61 -11.24
CA GLU A 173 -14.10 -19.33 -9.98
C GLU A 173 -12.78 -20.11 -9.94
N PRO A 174 -11.63 -19.42 -9.96
CA PRO A 174 -10.35 -20.05 -9.69
C PRO A 174 -10.18 -20.32 -8.19
N ASN A 175 -9.15 -21.09 -7.82
CA ASN A 175 -8.86 -21.35 -6.40
C ASN A 175 -8.55 -20.06 -5.63
N ASP A 176 -8.84 -20.06 -4.32
CA ASP A 176 -8.56 -18.92 -3.45
C ASP A 176 -7.08 -18.50 -3.46
N GLU A 177 -6.15 -19.44 -3.68
CA GLU A 177 -4.70 -19.20 -3.68
C GLU A 177 -4.14 -18.51 -4.93
N VAL A 178 -4.98 -18.21 -5.93
CA VAL A 178 -4.57 -17.48 -7.15
C VAL A 178 -5.48 -16.29 -7.47
N LYS A 179 -6.45 -15.99 -6.60
CA LYS A 179 -7.45 -14.94 -6.85
C LYS A 179 -6.79 -13.55 -6.86
N GLY A 180 -5.84 -13.31 -5.97
CA GLY A 180 -5.08 -12.08 -5.87
C GLY A 180 -4.17 -11.88 -7.08
N ASP A 181 -3.48 -12.94 -7.50
CA ASP A 181 -2.60 -12.94 -8.67
C ASP A 181 -3.39 -12.50 -9.91
N ILE A 182 -4.55 -13.14 -10.13
CA ILE A 182 -5.40 -12.84 -11.27
C ILE A 182 -5.97 -11.42 -11.17
N ALA A 183 -6.35 -10.95 -9.97
CA ALA A 183 -6.79 -9.57 -9.78
C ALA A 183 -5.71 -8.56 -10.19
N ARG A 184 -4.46 -8.76 -9.75
CA ARG A 184 -3.31 -7.93 -10.12
C ARG A 184 -3.00 -7.99 -11.62
N VAL A 185 -3.26 -9.12 -12.29
CA VAL A 185 -3.16 -9.23 -13.75
C VAL A 185 -4.22 -8.39 -14.44
N TYR A 186 -5.48 -8.41 -13.97
CA TYR A 186 -6.55 -7.57 -14.53
C TYR A 186 -6.23 -6.08 -14.37
N PHE A 187 -5.73 -5.65 -13.21
CA PHE A 187 -5.28 -4.28 -12.99
C PHE A 187 -4.14 -3.89 -13.94
N TYR A 188 -3.16 -4.78 -14.11
CA TYR A 188 -2.09 -4.59 -15.09
C TYR A 188 -2.65 -4.44 -16.51
N VAL A 189 -3.57 -5.30 -16.94
CA VAL A 189 -4.15 -5.23 -18.29
C VAL A 189 -4.87 -3.91 -18.52
N LEU A 190 -5.59 -3.40 -17.51
CA LEU A 190 -6.24 -2.08 -17.59
C LEU A 190 -5.23 -0.95 -17.76
N ALA A 191 -4.11 -0.99 -17.04
CA ALA A 191 -3.07 0.04 -17.14
C ALA A 191 -2.25 -0.11 -18.44
N CYS A 192 -1.73 -1.31 -18.74
CA CYS A 192 -0.88 -1.58 -19.90
C CYS A 192 -1.59 -1.34 -21.24
N TYR A 193 -2.89 -1.61 -21.31
CA TYR A 193 -3.69 -1.48 -22.53
C TYR A 193 -4.77 -0.42 -22.42
N GLU A 194 -4.50 0.68 -21.69
CA GLU A 194 -5.44 1.79 -21.46
C GLU A 194 -6.03 2.35 -22.76
N ASN A 195 -5.22 2.42 -23.81
CA ASN A 195 -5.64 2.89 -25.13
C ASN A 195 -6.51 1.89 -25.92
N LEU A 196 -6.60 0.63 -25.49
CA LEU A 196 -7.29 -0.44 -26.22
C LEU A 196 -8.51 -0.99 -25.48
N HIS A 197 -8.42 -1.22 -24.16
CA HIS A 197 -9.48 -1.88 -23.38
C HIS A 197 -10.86 -1.18 -23.40
N PRO A 198 -10.99 0.15 -23.63
CA PRO A 198 -12.31 0.76 -23.79
C PRO A 198 -13.12 0.19 -24.97
N ASN A 199 -12.45 -0.43 -25.95
CA ASN A 199 -13.08 -1.05 -27.11
C ASN A 199 -13.46 -2.53 -26.88
N TRP A 200 -13.15 -3.11 -25.73
CA TRP A 200 -13.44 -4.52 -25.41
C TRP A 200 -14.84 -4.67 -24.84
N ASN A 201 -15.84 -4.32 -25.64
CA ASN A 201 -17.25 -4.22 -25.23
C ASN A 201 -18.17 -5.21 -25.97
N GLY A 202 -17.61 -6.25 -26.59
CA GLY A 202 -18.35 -7.32 -27.26
C GLY A 202 -18.56 -8.56 -26.38
N GLY A 203 -19.70 -9.24 -26.53
CA GLY A 203 -19.97 -10.52 -25.86
C GLY A 203 -19.79 -10.48 -24.34
N SER A 204 -19.15 -11.50 -23.76
CA SER A 204 -18.90 -11.60 -22.32
C SER A 204 -17.99 -10.48 -21.78
N ALA A 205 -17.16 -9.83 -22.63
CA ALA A 205 -16.32 -8.70 -22.24
C ALA A 205 -17.16 -7.54 -21.71
N SER A 206 -18.30 -7.27 -22.36
CA SER A 206 -19.26 -6.22 -21.98
C SER A 206 -19.87 -6.41 -20.59
N GLN A 207 -19.72 -7.60 -19.99
CA GLN A 207 -20.20 -7.90 -18.65
C GLN A 207 -19.17 -7.54 -17.57
N VAL A 208 -17.90 -7.38 -17.95
CA VAL A 208 -16.76 -7.09 -17.04
C VAL A 208 -16.20 -5.70 -17.26
N PHE A 209 -15.97 -5.29 -18.52
CA PHE A 209 -15.48 -3.96 -18.88
C PHE A 209 -16.65 -2.97 -18.98
N ASP A 210 -16.38 -1.70 -18.63
CA ASP A 210 -17.38 -0.62 -18.67
C ASP A 210 -17.35 0.21 -19.97
N GLY A 211 -16.39 -0.05 -20.85
CA GLY A 211 -16.18 0.67 -22.10
C GLY A 211 -15.52 2.05 -21.94
N LYS A 212 -14.98 2.37 -20.75
CA LYS A 212 -14.29 3.62 -20.44
C LYS A 212 -12.81 3.36 -20.21
N LYS A 213 -11.99 4.41 -20.29
CA LYS A 213 -10.59 4.34 -19.85
C LYS A 213 -10.47 4.23 -18.34
N TYR A 214 -11.37 4.85 -17.59
CA TYR A 214 -11.38 4.82 -16.13
C TYR A 214 -12.83 4.78 -15.61
N PRO A 215 -13.14 3.93 -14.62
CA PRO A 215 -12.26 2.94 -13.98
C PRO A 215 -11.87 1.78 -14.90
N GLY A 216 -12.63 1.52 -15.98
CA GLY A 216 -12.32 0.51 -17.00
C GLY A 216 -12.96 -0.85 -16.76
N LEU A 217 -13.46 -1.09 -15.55
CA LEU A 217 -14.24 -2.24 -15.16
C LEU A 217 -15.61 -1.81 -14.64
N LYS A 218 -16.60 -2.68 -14.76
CA LYS A 218 -17.86 -2.51 -14.04
C LYS A 218 -17.62 -2.60 -12.53
N ASP A 219 -18.45 -1.87 -11.80
CA ASP A 219 -18.40 -1.75 -10.34
C ASP A 219 -18.32 -3.11 -9.62
N TRP A 220 -19.12 -4.11 -10.03
CA TRP A 220 -19.10 -5.44 -9.43
C TRP A 220 -17.73 -6.13 -9.57
N ALA A 221 -17.12 -6.04 -10.76
CA ALA A 221 -15.86 -6.70 -11.07
C ALA A 221 -14.71 -5.97 -10.38
N LEU A 222 -14.73 -4.63 -10.39
CA LEU A 222 -13.74 -3.80 -9.73
C LEU A 222 -13.69 -4.08 -8.21
N LYS A 223 -14.84 -4.04 -7.54
CA LYS A 223 -14.95 -4.33 -6.10
C LYS A 223 -14.49 -5.75 -5.76
N MET A 224 -14.81 -6.71 -6.61
CA MET A 224 -14.37 -8.10 -6.43
C MET A 224 -12.85 -8.23 -6.57
N PHE A 225 -12.24 -7.66 -7.62
CA PHE A 225 -10.79 -7.75 -7.83
C PHE A 225 -9.99 -7.00 -6.76
N LEU A 226 -10.46 -5.84 -6.29
CA LEU A 226 -9.83 -5.15 -5.14
C LEU A 226 -9.90 -6.04 -3.89
N ARG A 227 -11.06 -6.66 -3.61
CA ARG A 227 -11.21 -7.61 -2.50
C ARG A 227 -10.27 -8.81 -2.64
N TRP A 228 -10.20 -9.42 -3.82
CA TRP A 228 -9.32 -10.56 -4.09
C TRP A 228 -7.85 -10.19 -3.89
N ALA A 229 -7.39 -9.06 -4.43
CA ALA A 229 -6.01 -8.59 -4.24
C ALA A 229 -5.65 -8.37 -2.77
N LYS A 230 -6.61 -7.96 -1.94
CA LYS A 230 -6.44 -7.78 -0.49
C LYS A 230 -6.48 -9.08 0.31
N GLN A 231 -7.34 -10.03 -0.09
CA GLN A 231 -7.51 -11.31 0.58
C GLN A 231 -6.40 -12.32 0.25
N ASP A 232 -5.78 -12.17 -0.92
CA ASP A 232 -4.68 -12.99 -1.42
C ASP A 232 -3.48 -12.08 -1.76
N PRO A 233 -2.66 -11.71 -0.74
CA PRO A 233 -1.56 -10.76 -0.88
C PRO A 233 -0.41 -11.31 -1.74
N VAL A 234 0.41 -10.40 -2.29
CA VAL A 234 1.54 -10.79 -3.14
C VAL A 234 2.53 -11.72 -2.44
N ASP A 235 2.79 -12.88 -3.03
CA ASP A 235 3.72 -13.87 -2.51
C ASP A 235 5.10 -13.89 -3.22
N ASP A 236 6.00 -14.77 -2.79
CA ASP A 236 7.33 -14.91 -3.39
C ASP A 236 7.29 -15.54 -4.79
N VAL A 237 6.28 -16.35 -5.09
CA VAL A 237 6.10 -16.98 -6.39
C VAL A 237 5.76 -15.92 -7.43
N GLU A 238 4.81 -15.04 -7.13
CA GLU A 238 4.44 -13.92 -7.98
C GLU A 238 5.59 -12.94 -8.19
N ARG A 239 6.32 -12.58 -7.12
CA ARG A 239 7.51 -11.73 -7.25
C ARG A 239 8.55 -12.36 -8.17
N ALA A 240 8.85 -13.64 -7.98
CA ALA A 240 9.80 -14.36 -8.83
C ALA A 240 9.33 -14.43 -10.28
N ARG A 241 8.04 -14.67 -10.50
CA ARG A 241 7.42 -14.66 -11.83
C ARG A 241 7.53 -13.28 -12.48
N ASN A 242 7.25 -12.20 -11.75
CA ASN A 242 7.33 -10.82 -12.26
C ASN A 242 8.76 -10.45 -12.67
N GLU A 243 9.76 -10.83 -11.86
CA GLU A 243 11.18 -10.67 -12.19
C GLU A 243 11.59 -11.49 -13.42
N ALA A 244 11.06 -12.70 -13.58
CA ALA A 244 11.31 -13.52 -14.77
C ALA A 244 10.66 -12.89 -16.01
N VAL A 245 9.39 -12.47 -15.94
CA VAL A 245 8.69 -11.79 -17.04
C VAL A 245 9.45 -10.53 -17.47
N TYR A 246 9.97 -9.74 -16.52
CA TYR A 246 10.76 -8.56 -16.83
C TYR A 246 11.98 -8.86 -17.71
N LYS A 247 12.65 -9.99 -17.49
CA LYS A 247 13.82 -10.39 -18.30
C LYS A 247 13.43 -10.65 -19.76
N TRP A 248 12.25 -11.21 -19.99
CA TRP A 248 11.72 -11.56 -21.32
C TRP A 248 11.09 -10.36 -22.04
N GLN A 249 10.24 -9.61 -21.34
CA GLN A 249 9.40 -8.58 -21.97
C GLN A 249 9.87 -7.15 -21.72
N LYS A 250 10.84 -6.92 -20.83
CA LYS A 250 11.28 -5.57 -20.43
C LYS A 250 10.14 -4.68 -19.90
N ASN A 251 9.04 -5.31 -19.49
CA ASN A 251 7.99 -4.72 -18.70
C ASN A 251 7.61 -5.68 -17.57
N ARG A 252 6.91 -5.16 -16.56
CA ARG A 252 6.57 -5.90 -15.35
C ARG A 252 5.27 -5.37 -14.75
N ASN A 253 4.60 -6.19 -13.95
CA ASN A 253 3.33 -5.85 -13.31
C ASN A 253 3.57 -4.93 -12.10
N PRO A 254 3.16 -3.65 -12.17
CA PRO A 254 3.38 -2.71 -11.07
C PRO A 254 2.56 -3.05 -9.82
N PHE A 255 1.46 -3.78 -9.97
CA PHE A 255 0.60 -4.21 -8.87
C PHE A 255 1.16 -5.43 -8.11
N ILE A 256 2.23 -6.06 -8.62
CA ILE A 256 3.03 -7.04 -7.88
C ILE A 256 4.17 -6.33 -7.13
N ASP A 257 4.79 -5.34 -7.77
CA ASP A 257 5.92 -4.59 -7.19
C ASP A 257 5.47 -3.64 -6.07
N TYR A 258 4.29 -3.06 -6.22
CA TYR A 258 3.62 -2.23 -5.22
C TYR A 258 2.20 -2.78 -5.02
N PRO A 259 2.00 -3.74 -4.10
CA PRO A 259 0.69 -4.37 -3.90
C PRO A 259 -0.44 -3.38 -3.57
N SER A 260 -0.13 -2.31 -2.84
CA SER A 260 -1.09 -1.25 -2.48
C SER A 260 -1.48 -0.35 -3.66
N LEU A 261 -0.78 -0.40 -4.79
CA LEU A 261 -0.99 0.49 -5.94
C LEU A 261 -2.42 0.43 -6.49
N CYS A 262 -3.11 -0.71 -6.40
CA CYS A 262 -4.50 -0.83 -6.81
C CYS A 262 -5.43 0.07 -5.97
N GLU A 263 -5.11 0.35 -4.71
CA GLU A 263 -5.89 1.24 -3.84
C GLU A 263 -5.72 2.72 -4.24
N TYR A 264 -4.51 3.12 -4.66
CA TYR A 264 -4.25 4.48 -5.18
C TYR A 264 -4.87 4.73 -6.56
N VAL A 265 -5.11 3.66 -7.33
CA VAL A 265 -5.71 3.79 -8.65
C VAL A 265 -7.22 3.64 -8.61
N TRP A 266 -7.80 2.75 -7.80
CA TRP A 266 -9.24 2.47 -7.81
C TRP A 266 -9.92 2.30 -6.45
N GLY A 267 -9.15 2.19 -5.37
CA GLY A 267 -9.67 1.85 -4.05
C GLY A 267 -9.82 3.07 -3.15
N ASP A 268 -9.59 2.87 -1.85
CA ASP A 268 -9.85 3.90 -0.84
C ASP A 268 -8.75 4.97 -0.78
N SER A 269 -7.69 4.83 -1.60
CA SER A 269 -6.54 5.73 -1.62
C SER A 269 -6.43 6.60 -2.88
N VAL A 270 -7.49 6.69 -3.68
CA VAL A 270 -7.48 7.42 -4.96
C VAL A 270 -7.25 8.92 -4.86
N SER A 271 -7.50 9.53 -3.70
CA SER A 271 -7.25 10.95 -3.44
C SER A 271 -5.78 11.25 -3.16
N TYR A 272 -4.97 10.22 -2.86
CA TYR A 272 -3.59 10.38 -2.45
C TYR A 272 -2.57 10.13 -3.55
N CYS A 273 -1.50 10.92 -3.54
CA CYS A 273 -0.37 10.75 -4.44
C CYS A 273 0.42 9.47 -4.12
N PHE A 274 0.71 8.69 -5.15
CA PHE A 274 1.56 7.52 -5.03
C PHE A 274 3.05 7.92 -4.92
N ASP A 275 3.74 7.38 -3.92
CA ASP A 275 5.18 7.57 -3.70
C ASP A 275 5.96 6.28 -3.99
N VAL A 276 6.79 6.32 -5.03
CA VAL A 276 7.61 5.19 -5.49
C VAL A 276 8.74 4.81 -4.53
N SER A 277 9.03 5.67 -3.56
CA SER A 277 10.08 5.46 -2.55
C SER A 277 9.61 4.65 -1.35
N LEU A 278 8.29 4.43 -1.21
CA LEU A 278 7.70 3.61 -0.17
C LEU A 278 8.13 2.13 -0.31
N PRO A 279 8.21 1.37 0.80
CA PRO A 279 8.67 -0.02 0.78
C PRO A 279 7.84 -0.91 -0.15
N HIS A 280 8.51 -1.59 -1.08
CA HIS A 280 7.94 -2.60 -1.98
C HIS A 280 7.67 -3.91 -1.23
N GLY A 281 6.53 -4.56 -1.47
CA GLY A 281 6.30 -5.95 -1.04
C GLY A 281 5.85 -6.18 0.41
N GLN A 282 5.29 -5.19 1.09
CA GLN A 282 4.52 -5.38 2.32
C GLN A 282 3.12 -4.84 2.03
N GLY A 283 2.07 -5.65 2.17
CA GLY A 283 0.68 -5.28 1.86
C GLY A 283 0.06 -4.18 2.74
N GLU A 284 0.84 -3.22 3.20
CA GLU A 284 0.36 -2.02 3.89
C GLU A 284 0.11 -0.90 2.88
N VAL A 285 -1.12 -0.39 2.90
CA VAL A 285 -1.47 0.90 2.28
C VAL A 285 -0.85 1.99 3.17
N VAL A 286 0.17 2.68 2.67
CA VAL A 286 0.71 3.85 3.35
C VAL A 286 -0.04 5.07 2.83
N ILE A 287 -1.21 5.34 3.38
CA ILE A 287 -1.98 6.55 3.04
C ILE A 287 -1.11 7.79 3.37
N PRO A 288 -0.67 8.59 2.38
CA PRO A 288 -0.27 9.97 2.65
C PRO A 288 -1.48 10.71 3.21
N ASP A 289 -1.38 11.65 4.13
CA ASP A 289 -2.56 12.45 4.52
C ASP A 289 -2.96 13.41 3.37
N ASP A 290 -4.26 13.57 3.07
CA ASP A 290 -4.83 14.49 2.06
C ASP A 290 -5.85 15.40 2.77
N PRO A 291 -5.86 16.70 2.49
CA PRO A 291 -6.74 17.65 3.14
C PRO A 291 -8.10 17.69 2.41
N ASP A 292 -9.15 17.45 3.18
CA ASP A 292 -10.54 17.81 2.89
C ASP A 292 -11.32 16.99 1.82
N PRO A 293 -12.21 16.07 2.23
CA PRO A 293 -13.04 15.26 1.35
C PRO A 293 -14.31 15.96 0.80
N ASP A 294 -14.56 17.24 1.11
CA ASP A 294 -15.82 17.94 0.75
C ASP A 294 -15.72 18.97 -0.40
N ASP A 295 -14.63 19.06 -1.18
CA ASP A 295 -14.52 19.99 -2.34
C ASP A 295 -15.28 19.46 -3.59
N PRO A 296 -16.34 20.15 -4.07
CA PRO A 296 -17.12 19.71 -5.22
C PRO A 296 -16.55 20.13 -6.59
N ASN A 297 -15.46 20.91 -6.68
CA ASN A 297 -14.82 21.25 -7.96
C ASN A 297 -13.35 21.73 -7.83
N PRO A 298 -12.37 20.81 -7.89
CA PRO A 298 -11.00 21.09 -7.45
C PRO A 298 -10.10 21.84 -8.45
N ASP A 299 -10.55 22.13 -9.68
CA ASP A 299 -9.67 22.68 -10.75
C ASP A 299 -10.37 23.68 -11.70
N ASN A 300 -10.94 24.79 -11.21
CA ASN A 300 -11.30 25.92 -12.09
C ASN A 300 -10.46 27.19 -11.79
N PRO A 301 -9.46 27.52 -12.62
CA PRO A 301 -8.59 28.68 -12.40
C PRO A 301 -9.27 30.06 -12.65
N ASP A 302 -10.53 30.09 -13.12
CA ASP A 302 -11.20 31.32 -13.56
C ASP A 302 -12.32 31.84 -12.64
N ASN A 303 -12.48 31.32 -11.41
CA ASN A 303 -13.47 31.87 -10.46
C ASN A 303 -12.94 31.92 -9.02
N PRO A 304 -12.26 33.01 -8.60
CA PRO A 304 -11.85 33.17 -7.21
C PRO A 304 -13.08 33.43 -6.33
N ASP A 305 -13.18 32.72 -5.21
CA ASP A 305 -14.12 33.02 -4.14
C ASP A 305 -13.78 34.42 -3.56
N PRO A 306 -14.73 35.36 -3.51
CA PRO A 306 -14.50 36.72 -3.03
C PRO A 306 -14.25 36.84 -1.51
N ASP A 307 -14.38 35.77 -0.72
CA ASP A 307 -14.28 35.84 0.75
C ASP A 307 -13.01 35.21 1.37
N ASP A 308 -11.99 34.83 0.58
CA ASP A 308 -10.75 34.27 1.14
C ASP A 308 -9.73 35.40 1.48
N PRO A 309 -9.39 35.65 2.75
CA PRO A 309 -8.37 36.62 3.11
C PRO A 309 -6.99 36.08 2.69
N VAL A 310 -6.33 36.82 1.78
CA VAL A 310 -4.95 36.58 1.36
C VAL A 310 -4.06 36.33 2.57
N THR A 311 -3.69 35.07 2.80
CA THR A 311 -2.61 34.70 3.71
C THR A 311 -1.64 33.76 2.99
N PRO A 312 -0.32 33.89 3.23
CA PRO A 312 0.68 33.10 2.53
C PRO A 312 0.59 31.64 2.98
N ASP A 313 0.52 30.73 2.02
CA ASP A 313 0.68 29.27 2.11
C ASP A 313 1.18 28.76 3.47
N ASN A 314 0.28 28.12 4.24
CA ASN A 314 0.62 27.45 5.48
C ASN A 314 0.96 25.97 5.20
N PRO A 315 2.17 25.48 5.51
CA PRO A 315 2.63 24.14 5.15
C PRO A 315 2.16 23.08 6.17
N GLY A 316 1.74 21.91 5.67
CA GLY A 316 1.79 20.62 6.37
C GLY A 316 1.19 20.54 7.78
N ALA A 317 -0.14 20.44 7.87
CA ALA A 317 -0.83 20.20 9.13
C ALA A 317 -1.51 18.82 9.13
N HIS A 318 -1.06 17.90 9.99
CA HIS A 318 -1.61 16.54 10.13
C HIS A 318 -2.68 16.50 11.23
N SER A 319 -3.88 16.01 10.96
CA SER A 319 -4.98 15.94 11.94
C SER A 319 -5.33 14.51 12.33
N GLY A 320 -5.53 14.25 13.63
CA GLY A 320 -5.91 12.92 14.12
C GLY A 320 -6.89 12.98 15.29
N SER A 321 -7.89 12.09 15.27
CA SER A 321 -8.90 11.98 16.34
C SER A 321 -8.40 11.09 17.47
N ILE A 322 -8.65 11.51 18.71
CA ILE A 322 -8.31 10.79 19.94
C ILE A 322 -9.58 10.61 20.76
N VAL A 323 -10.05 9.37 20.86
CA VAL A 323 -11.19 8.99 21.70
C VAL A 323 -10.67 8.50 23.05
N PHE A 324 -11.05 9.19 24.14
CA PHE A 324 -10.39 9.02 25.44
C PHE A 324 -10.69 7.66 26.07
N SER A 325 -11.87 7.09 25.82
CA SER A 325 -12.28 5.76 26.25
C SER A 325 -11.48 4.63 25.57
N GLN A 326 -10.92 4.90 24.39
CA GLN A 326 -10.10 3.95 23.64
C GLN A 326 -8.61 3.99 24.03
N CYS A 327 -8.21 4.99 24.83
CA CYS A 327 -6.83 5.16 25.26
C CYS A 327 -6.51 4.32 26.51
N THR A 328 -5.33 3.68 26.50
CA THR A 328 -4.81 2.97 27.68
C THR A 328 -4.06 3.95 28.59
N TRP A 329 -4.78 4.48 29.58
CA TRP A 329 -4.24 5.43 30.55
C TRP A 329 -3.47 4.76 31.68
N THR A 330 -2.31 5.31 31.99
CA THR A 330 -1.46 4.92 33.14
C THR A 330 -1.36 6.08 34.13
N SER A 331 -1.33 5.81 35.43
CA SER A 331 -1.15 6.85 36.43
C SER A 331 0.26 7.44 36.35
N GLU A 332 0.37 8.76 36.34
CA GLU A 332 1.64 9.50 36.31
C GLU A 332 1.63 10.61 37.36
N LYS A 333 2.81 11.04 37.81
CA LYS A 333 2.97 12.24 38.65
C LYS A 333 3.91 13.22 37.97
N HIS A 334 3.40 14.40 37.65
CA HIS A 334 4.16 15.50 37.08
C HIS A 334 4.76 16.40 38.18
N PRO A 335 6.03 16.83 38.07
CA PRO A 335 6.67 17.68 39.08
C PRO A 335 5.93 19.01 39.32
N THR A 336 5.37 19.59 38.26
CA THR A 336 4.69 20.89 38.31
C THR A 336 3.19 20.75 38.54
N TYR A 337 2.57 19.71 37.98
CA TYR A 337 1.11 19.61 37.89
C TYR A 337 0.53 18.53 38.81
N GLY A 338 1.37 17.84 39.59
CA GLY A 338 0.91 16.87 40.57
C GLY A 338 0.46 15.56 39.94
N ASN A 339 -0.51 14.89 40.56
CA ASN A 339 -0.96 13.57 40.13
C ASN A 339 -1.81 13.66 38.87
N GLY A 340 -1.78 12.62 38.05
CA GLY A 340 -2.51 12.58 36.80
C GLY A 340 -2.47 11.21 36.14
N TYR A 341 -2.82 11.22 34.86
CA TYR A 341 -2.73 10.04 34.02
C TYR A 341 -2.20 10.45 32.64
N THR A 342 -1.54 9.50 32.00
CA THR A 342 -0.95 9.68 30.67
C THR A 342 -1.27 8.51 29.76
N ALA A 343 -1.38 8.80 28.48
CA ALA A 343 -1.54 7.83 27.41
C ALA A 343 -0.76 8.30 26.18
N THR A 344 -0.38 7.35 25.33
CA THR A 344 0.15 7.64 24.00
C THR A 344 -0.94 7.33 22.97
N ALA A 345 -1.26 8.32 22.14
CA ALA A 345 -2.17 8.16 21.01
C ALA A 345 -1.66 8.96 19.83
N ASN A 346 -1.69 8.39 18.63
CA ASN A 346 -1.23 9.03 17.39
C ASN A 346 0.21 9.61 17.50
N GLY A 347 1.10 8.92 18.21
CA GLY A 347 2.49 9.38 18.44
C GLY A 347 2.64 10.55 19.43
N LEU A 348 1.54 11.09 19.95
CA LEU A 348 1.52 12.15 20.95
C LEU A 348 1.44 11.56 22.36
N LYS A 349 2.14 12.18 23.31
CA LYS A 349 1.93 11.95 24.74
C LYS A 349 0.85 12.90 25.22
N ILE A 350 -0.26 12.35 25.69
CA ILE A 350 -1.40 13.12 26.18
C ILE A 350 -1.52 12.84 27.66
N SER A 351 -1.58 13.90 28.45
CA SER A 351 -1.62 13.78 29.90
C SER A 351 -2.63 14.74 30.50
N TYR A 352 -3.24 14.34 31.60
CA TYR A 352 -4.08 15.23 32.40
C TYR A 352 -3.70 15.15 33.87
N TYR A 353 -3.64 16.32 34.50
CA TYR A 353 -3.11 16.49 35.84
C TYR A 353 -4.02 17.34 36.71
N THR A 354 -3.99 17.10 38.02
CA THR A 354 -4.79 17.86 38.98
C THR A 354 -4.37 19.34 39.03
N ASN A 355 -3.07 19.61 38.91
CA ASN A 355 -2.45 20.93 39.08
C ASN A 355 -2.93 21.64 40.36
N THR A 356 -3.80 22.63 40.26
CA THR A 356 -4.35 23.37 41.42
C THR A 356 -5.75 22.90 41.84
N SER A 357 -6.29 21.89 41.15
CA SER A 357 -7.64 21.39 41.39
C SER A 357 -7.75 20.57 42.67
N GLN A 358 -8.70 20.95 43.54
CA GLN A 358 -9.05 20.18 44.74
C GLN A 358 -9.84 18.90 44.43
N ASN A 359 -10.60 18.89 43.32
CA ASN A 359 -11.44 17.77 42.90
C ASN A 359 -10.73 16.84 41.89
N GLY A 360 -9.55 17.26 41.39
CA GLY A 360 -8.62 16.44 40.62
C GLY A 360 -9.04 16.17 39.17
N VAL A 361 -8.67 14.98 38.66
CA VAL A 361 -9.10 14.47 37.35
C VAL A 361 -9.71 13.09 37.55
N ILE A 362 -10.87 12.85 36.93
CA ILE A 362 -11.55 11.55 36.98
C ILE A 362 -11.56 10.94 35.59
N LYS A 363 -11.06 9.71 35.48
CA LYS A 363 -11.25 8.83 34.33
C LYS A 363 -12.46 7.92 34.60
N THR A 364 -13.34 7.81 33.63
CA THR A 364 -14.34 6.73 33.56
C THR A 364 -14.14 5.93 32.27
N ASP A 365 -14.94 4.88 32.06
CA ASP A 365 -14.87 4.09 30.83
C ASP A 365 -15.31 4.87 29.58
N ALA A 366 -15.97 6.03 29.74
CA ALA A 366 -16.46 6.85 28.64
C ALA A 366 -15.71 8.18 28.46
N GLU A 367 -15.29 8.83 29.54
CA GLU A 367 -14.89 10.25 29.52
C GLU A 367 -13.76 10.57 30.50
N VAL A 368 -13.09 11.70 30.27
CA VAL A 368 -12.23 12.36 31.25
C VAL A 368 -12.86 13.65 31.75
N ARG A 369 -12.85 13.82 33.07
CA ARG A 369 -13.39 14.99 33.75
C ARG A 369 -12.26 15.89 34.23
N LEU A 370 -12.12 17.05 33.60
CA LEU A 370 -11.19 18.09 34.04
C LEU A 370 -11.96 19.07 34.94
N TYR A 371 -11.59 19.14 36.22
CA TYR A 371 -12.16 20.11 37.17
C TYR A 371 -11.38 21.42 37.17
N LYS A 372 -11.98 22.49 37.69
CA LYS A 372 -11.33 23.81 37.85
C LYS A 372 -9.91 23.68 38.37
N GLY A 373 -8.96 24.24 37.62
CA GLY A 373 -7.52 24.20 37.89
C GLY A 373 -6.77 23.01 37.30
N ALA A 374 -7.47 21.96 36.82
CA ALA A 374 -6.85 20.80 36.16
C ALA A 374 -6.31 21.18 34.79
N VAL A 375 -5.25 20.47 34.38
CA VAL A 375 -4.51 20.73 33.15
C VAL A 375 -4.59 19.51 32.24
N LEU A 376 -4.77 19.75 30.94
CA LEU A 376 -4.47 18.79 29.88
C LEU A 376 -3.24 19.28 29.11
N LEU A 377 -2.33 18.34 28.84
CA LEU A 377 -1.03 18.57 28.23
C LEU A 377 -0.84 17.60 27.06
N ILE A 378 -0.46 18.13 25.91
CA ILE A 378 -0.08 17.36 24.73
C ILE A 378 1.37 17.66 24.41
N GLU A 379 2.17 16.60 24.30
CA GLU A 379 3.60 16.65 24.05
C GLU A 379 3.95 15.72 22.87
N GLY A 380 5.02 16.04 22.14
CA GLY A 380 5.56 15.19 21.07
C GLY A 380 5.59 15.86 19.70
N ALA A 381 4.74 16.86 19.47
CA ALA A 381 4.75 17.68 18.25
C ALA A 381 4.19 19.08 18.53
N GLU A 382 4.42 20.00 17.61
CA GLU A 382 3.78 21.32 17.64
C GLU A 382 2.32 21.19 17.26
N VAL A 383 1.41 21.58 18.15
CA VAL A 383 -0.03 21.54 17.90
C VAL A 383 -0.46 22.84 17.27
N THR A 384 -1.11 22.74 16.11
CA THR A 384 -1.63 23.89 15.36
C THR A 384 -3.14 24.03 15.41
N GLY A 385 -3.84 22.98 15.86
CA GLY A 385 -5.28 23.00 16.02
C GLY A 385 -5.75 21.95 17.03
N VAL A 386 -6.82 22.26 17.75
CA VAL A 386 -7.51 21.29 18.60
C VAL A 386 -9.02 21.54 18.55
N VAL A 387 -9.81 20.49 18.36
CA VAL A 387 -11.26 20.49 18.56
C VAL A 387 -11.57 19.53 19.70
N PHE A 388 -12.06 20.04 20.82
CA PHE A 388 -12.54 19.21 21.92
C PHE A 388 -14.01 18.88 21.76
N HIS A 389 -14.39 17.64 22.08
CA HIS A 389 -15.77 17.16 22.07
C HIS A 389 -16.17 16.70 23.47
N ALA A 390 -17.28 17.20 23.98
CA ALA A 390 -17.78 16.90 25.31
C ALA A 390 -19.13 16.17 25.32
N TYR A 391 -19.38 15.39 26.38
CA TYR A 391 -20.59 14.57 26.51
C TYR A 391 -21.85 15.32 26.95
N ASP A 392 -21.72 16.38 27.75
CA ASP A 392 -22.88 17.06 28.33
C ASP A 392 -22.67 18.57 28.49
N SER A 393 -23.73 19.26 28.95
CA SER A 393 -23.78 20.71 29.09
C SER A 393 -23.05 21.26 30.33
N LYS A 394 -22.40 20.42 31.15
CA LYS A 394 -21.55 20.87 32.26
C LYS A 394 -20.16 21.17 31.71
N LEU A 395 -20.05 22.34 31.10
CA LEU A 395 -18.87 22.79 30.38
C LEU A 395 -18.29 24.03 31.05
N ALA A 396 -17.09 23.86 31.60
CA ALA A 396 -16.28 24.98 32.03
C ALA A 396 -15.46 25.50 30.85
N ASN A 397 -15.37 26.83 30.75
CA ASN A 397 -14.43 27.45 29.84
C ASN A 397 -13.02 26.95 30.12
N MET A 398 -12.25 26.81 29.06
CA MET A 398 -10.86 26.37 29.14
C MET A 398 -9.95 27.54 28.77
N SER A 399 -8.82 27.64 29.44
CA SER A 399 -7.81 28.63 29.11
C SER A 399 -6.65 27.98 28.37
N ILE A 400 -6.28 28.60 27.24
CA ILE A 400 -5.13 28.25 26.43
C ILE A 400 -4.31 29.54 26.31
N ASP A 401 -3.04 29.51 26.73
CA ASP A 401 -2.15 30.68 26.80
C ASP A 401 -2.77 31.92 27.48
N GLY A 402 -3.45 31.72 28.62
CA GLY A 402 -4.08 32.79 29.40
C GLY A 402 -5.32 33.43 28.76
N LYS A 403 -5.72 33.01 27.54
CA LYS A 403 -6.98 33.40 26.91
C LYS A 403 -8.07 32.40 27.25
N SER A 404 -9.30 32.87 27.45
CA SER A 404 -10.46 32.04 27.79
C SER A 404 -11.22 31.64 26.53
N TYR A 405 -11.52 30.36 26.39
CA TYR A 405 -12.25 29.77 25.27
C TYR A 405 -13.55 29.15 25.79
N ALA A 406 -14.66 29.52 25.16
CA ALA A 406 -15.99 29.04 25.49
C ALA A 406 -16.40 27.89 24.55
N TRP A 407 -17.23 26.99 25.06
CA TRP A 407 -17.76 25.89 24.28
C TRP A 407 -18.87 26.37 23.33
N GLN A 408 -18.76 25.99 22.07
CA GLN A 408 -19.76 26.16 21.02
C GLN A 408 -20.79 25.03 21.11
N ASP A 409 -22.06 25.36 20.83
CA ASP A 409 -23.19 24.43 20.79
C ASP A 409 -23.35 23.50 22.01
N LYS A 410 -22.77 23.89 23.14
CA LYS A 410 -22.70 23.09 24.39
C LYS A 410 -22.09 21.69 24.19
N ALA A 411 -21.17 21.53 23.24
CA ALA A 411 -20.53 20.24 22.98
C ALA A 411 -19.10 20.35 22.42
N THR A 412 -18.76 21.43 21.71
CA THR A 412 -17.46 21.55 21.03
C THR A 412 -16.67 22.76 21.50
N MET A 413 -15.35 22.68 21.47
CA MET A 413 -14.48 23.85 21.66
C MET A 413 -13.31 23.77 20.71
N THR A 414 -13.18 24.77 19.84
CA THR A 414 -12.13 24.83 18.81
C THR A 414 -11.05 25.83 19.17
N TRP A 415 -9.81 25.44 18.94
CA TRP A 415 -8.63 26.28 19.03
C TRP A 415 -7.78 26.10 17.78
N THR A 416 -7.21 27.20 17.28
CA THR A 416 -6.19 27.22 16.24
C THR A 416 -5.04 28.12 16.68
N GLY A 417 -3.83 27.78 16.28
CA GLY A 417 -2.62 28.51 16.65
C GLY A 417 -1.36 27.71 16.37
N SER A 418 -0.35 27.88 17.20
CA SER A 418 0.88 27.09 17.18
C SER A 418 1.39 27.03 18.62
N MET A 419 1.53 25.82 19.16
CA MET A 419 1.94 25.62 20.55
C MET A 419 2.63 24.26 20.76
N ASN A 420 3.80 24.28 21.42
CA ASN A 420 4.51 23.09 21.87
C ASN A 420 5.21 23.35 23.22
N PRO A 421 4.90 22.61 24.30
CA PRO A 421 3.80 21.65 24.40
C PRO A 421 2.45 22.38 24.43
N PHE A 422 1.40 21.76 23.90
CA PHE A 422 0.06 22.34 23.98
C PHE A 422 -0.53 22.12 25.37
N LEU A 423 -0.87 23.22 26.04
CA LEU A 423 -1.35 23.22 27.42
C LEU A 423 -2.69 23.94 27.52
N VAL A 424 -3.65 23.28 28.16
CA VAL A 424 -4.98 23.83 28.42
C VAL A 424 -5.38 23.63 29.88
N MET A 425 -6.07 24.61 30.48
CA MET A 425 -6.50 24.58 31.89
C MET A 425 -7.98 24.88 32.04
N ALA A 426 -8.71 24.07 32.82
CA ALA A 426 -10.12 24.32 33.12
C ALA A 426 -10.31 25.50 34.11
N GLN A 427 -11.18 26.47 33.79
CA GLN A 427 -11.27 27.73 34.54
C GLN A 427 -12.37 27.79 35.61
N ASP A 428 -13.62 27.39 35.31
CA ASP A 428 -14.78 27.75 36.14
C ASP A 428 -15.74 26.62 36.52
N GLY A 429 -15.33 25.37 36.33
CA GLY A 429 -16.18 24.21 36.63
C GLY A 429 -15.52 22.91 36.21
N GLN A 430 -16.32 21.88 35.94
CA GLN A 430 -15.84 20.67 35.28
C GLN A 430 -16.14 20.72 33.78
N SER A 431 -15.33 20.04 32.98
CA SER A 431 -15.61 19.70 31.58
C SER A 431 -15.43 18.20 31.38
N ARG A 432 -16.38 17.58 30.68
CA ARG A 432 -16.41 16.12 30.44
C ARG A 432 -16.05 15.83 28.99
N ILE A 433 -14.77 15.56 28.75
CA ILE A 433 -14.22 15.43 27.41
C ILE A 433 -14.30 13.96 26.98
N ALA A 434 -14.94 13.73 25.84
CA ALA A 434 -15.12 12.41 25.21
C ALA A 434 -13.98 12.11 24.24
N SER A 435 -13.68 13.08 23.39
CA SER A 435 -12.66 12.99 22.36
C SER A 435 -12.08 14.36 22.07
N MET A 436 -10.96 14.36 21.35
CA MET A 436 -10.43 15.56 20.75
C MET A 436 -9.81 15.24 19.38
N ASP A 437 -9.94 16.16 18.45
CA ASP A 437 -9.21 16.13 17.19
C ASP A 437 -8.02 17.08 17.32
N VAL A 438 -6.82 16.58 17.07
CA VAL A 438 -5.57 17.35 17.21
C VAL A 438 -4.92 17.48 15.86
N THR A 439 -4.59 18.71 15.49
CA THR A 439 -3.79 19.05 14.32
C THR A 439 -2.40 19.42 14.77
N ILE A 440 -1.37 18.84 14.15
CA ILE A 440 0.03 19.12 14.43
C ILE A 440 0.73 19.70 13.20
N ALA A 441 1.65 20.65 13.40
CA ALA A 441 2.57 21.10 12.38
C ALA A 441 3.63 20.03 12.13
N GLU A 442 4.05 19.88 10.87
CA GLU A 442 5.30 19.20 10.56
C GLU A 442 6.45 19.81 11.38
N PRO A 443 7.42 19.00 11.88
CA PRO A 443 8.55 19.55 12.61
C PRO A 443 9.31 20.53 11.71
N LEU A 444 9.43 21.78 12.16
CA LEU A 444 10.22 22.84 11.51
C LEU A 444 11.69 22.40 11.38
N ILE A 445 12.07 21.86 10.22
CA ILE A 445 13.47 21.68 9.82
C ILE A 445 14.01 23.06 9.45
N THR A 446 14.40 23.84 10.45
CA THR A 446 15.13 25.10 10.23
C THR A 446 16.62 24.81 10.11
N GLY A 447 17.01 24.43 8.89
CA GLY A 447 18.38 24.55 8.41
C GLY A 447 19.13 23.25 8.19
N VAL A 448 18.93 22.62 7.03
CA VAL A 448 19.95 21.79 6.35
C VAL A 448 19.71 21.87 4.83
N GLU A 449 20.68 22.42 4.10
CA GLU A 449 20.80 22.19 2.65
C GLU A 449 21.12 20.71 2.40
N ASP A 450 20.31 20.08 1.54
CA ASP A 450 20.49 18.80 0.85
C ASP A 450 21.58 17.84 1.37
N LEU A 451 21.17 16.98 2.31
CA LEU A 451 21.69 15.61 2.41
C LEU A 451 20.50 14.66 2.54
N CYS A 452 19.98 14.27 1.38
CA CYS A 452 19.00 13.21 1.19
C CYS A 452 19.13 12.00 2.16
N ARG A 453 17.96 11.66 2.77
CA ARG A 453 17.48 10.39 3.38
C ARG A 453 17.60 10.22 4.91
N PRO A 454 16.59 9.61 5.57
CA PRO A 454 16.82 8.74 6.71
C PRO A 454 16.70 7.25 6.32
N SER A 455 17.81 6.55 6.49
CA SER A 455 17.82 5.10 6.72
C SER A 455 17.38 4.88 8.18
N VAL A 456 16.29 4.19 8.45
CA VAL A 456 15.80 3.99 9.83
C VAL A 456 16.64 2.92 10.53
N LEU A 457 17.35 3.32 11.59
CA LEU A 457 17.97 2.42 12.57
C LEU A 457 16.85 1.80 13.42
N ARG A 458 16.67 0.47 13.34
CA ARG A 458 15.71 -0.25 14.20
C ARG A 458 16.42 -0.71 15.46
N LEU A 459 16.09 -0.13 16.61
CA LEU A 459 16.50 -0.59 17.92
C LEU A 459 15.48 -1.60 18.43
N VAL A 460 15.94 -2.78 18.83
CA VAL A 460 15.10 -3.84 19.39
C VAL A 460 15.29 -3.85 20.89
N PHE A 461 14.17 -3.72 21.61
CA PHE A 461 14.12 -3.81 23.06
C PHE A 461 13.32 -5.06 23.44
N ASP A 462 13.71 -5.71 24.53
CA ASP A 462 12.92 -6.81 25.09
C ASP A 462 11.65 -6.28 25.77
N GLU A 463 10.80 -7.21 26.20
CA GLU A 463 9.53 -6.92 26.88
C GLU A 463 9.72 -6.17 28.21
N GLN A 464 10.96 -6.06 28.72
CA GLN A 464 11.29 -5.27 29.91
C GLN A 464 11.95 -3.93 29.57
N GLY A 465 11.98 -3.54 28.29
CA GLY A 465 12.52 -2.28 27.80
C GLY A 465 14.05 -2.22 27.79
N ARG A 466 14.75 -3.37 27.87
CA ARG A 466 16.21 -3.42 27.78
C ARG A 466 16.64 -3.60 26.34
N TYR A 467 17.71 -2.92 25.97
CA TYR A 467 18.27 -3.01 24.63
C TYR A 467 18.82 -4.42 24.35
N VAL A 468 18.31 -5.08 23.30
CA VAL A 468 18.70 -6.45 22.92
C VAL A 468 19.30 -6.57 21.52
N GLY A 469 19.29 -5.51 20.72
CA GLY A 469 20.01 -5.46 19.45
C GLY A 469 19.54 -4.36 18.50
N HIS A 470 20.17 -4.29 17.33
CA HIS A 470 19.77 -3.38 16.25
C HIS A 470 20.00 -4.04 14.89
N SER A 471 19.20 -3.68 13.89
CA SER A 471 19.50 -4.00 12.49
C SER A 471 19.87 -2.73 11.74
N VAL A 472 20.93 -2.82 10.94
CA VAL A 472 21.38 -1.76 10.03
C VAL A 472 21.44 -2.36 8.63
N PRO A 473 20.99 -1.68 7.57
CA PRO A 473 21.29 -2.10 6.22
C PRO A 473 22.81 -2.18 6.07
N ALA A 474 23.32 -3.28 5.53
CA ALA A 474 24.74 -3.46 5.31
C ALA A 474 25.27 -2.45 4.27
N ARG A 475 25.61 -1.23 4.72
CA ARG A 475 26.62 -0.27 4.21
C ARG A 475 26.30 1.16 4.68
N ARG A 476 26.86 1.55 5.83
CA ARG A 476 27.54 2.84 6.17
C ARG A 476 27.38 3.15 7.67
N GLY A 477 28.46 3.62 8.29
CA GLY A 477 28.66 3.69 9.75
C GLY A 477 27.89 4.79 10.48
N ILE A 478 27.86 4.66 11.81
CA ILE A 478 27.16 5.52 12.78
C ILE A 478 28.01 6.75 13.10
N TYR A 479 27.40 7.94 13.16
CA TYR A 479 28.00 9.16 13.72
C TYR A 479 27.04 9.78 14.75
N LEU A 480 27.57 10.21 15.90
CA LEU A 480 26.84 10.99 16.90
C LEU A 480 27.46 12.39 16.98
N ILE A 481 26.62 13.43 16.85
CA ILE A 481 27.00 14.82 17.12
C ILE A 481 26.23 15.25 18.38
N ARG A 482 26.94 15.80 19.37
CA ARG A 482 26.34 16.45 20.53
C ARG A 482 26.42 17.96 20.30
N GLU A 483 25.35 18.70 20.63
CA GLU A 483 25.29 20.15 20.46
C GLU A 483 26.50 20.85 21.11
N GLY A 484 27.18 21.70 20.33
CA GLY A 484 28.16 22.68 20.83
C GLY A 484 29.63 22.49 20.47
N GLU A 485 30.09 21.34 19.93
CA GLU A 485 31.51 21.13 19.58
C GLU A 485 31.74 20.78 18.09
N ARG A 486 32.62 21.54 17.40
CA ARG A 486 33.05 21.30 16.02
C ARG A 486 34.28 20.39 15.92
N THR A 487 34.21 19.15 16.45
CA THR A 487 35.27 18.17 16.16
C THR A 487 34.75 16.75 16.03
N ILE A 488 35.01 16.15 14.87
CA ILE A 488 34.68 14.76 14.54
C ILE A 488 35.76 13.84 15.14
N LYS A 489 35.38 12.92 16.02
CA LYS A 489 36.25 11.78 16.43
C LYS A 489 35.53 10.46 16.18
N SER A 490 36.19 9.53 15.48
CA SER A 490 35.65 8.20 15.23
C SER A 490 35.74 7.30 16.47
N LEU A 491 34.63 6.67 16.83
CA LEU A 491 34.55 5.49 17.70
C LEU A 491 34.09 4.37 16.74
N VAL A 492 34.83 3.34 16.36
CA VAL A 492 35.75 2.44 17.08
C VAL A 492 36.63 1.73 16.02
N LYS A 493 37.71 1.11 16.49
CA LYS A 493 38.63 0.24 15.76
C LYS A 493 38.10 -1.18 15.61
#